data_AF-A0AA88RIT1-F1
#
_entry.id   AF-A0AA88RIT1-F1
#
_cell.length_a   1.000
_cell.length_b   1.000
_cell.length_c   1.000
_cell.angle_alpha   90.00
_cell.angle_beta   90.00
_cell.angle_gamma   90.00
#
_symmetry.space_group_name_H-M   'P 1'
#
loop_
_entity.id
_entity.type
_entity.pdbx_description
1 polymer ?
#
loop_
_entity_poly.entity_id
_entity_poly.type
_entity_poly.pdbx_seq_one_letter_code
_entity_poly.pdbx_strand_id
1 'polypeptide(L)'
;MGATGTGKSRLSIDLATRFPAEIVNSDKMQVYEGLDIVTNKITEEERCGVPHHLLGAIDPDSEFTAGDFCNMASMAMKSVASRGQLPIIAGGSNSYVEALVDDDDYTFRSRYECCFLWVDVSMPVLHSIVTARVDRMVDAGMVGEVRKMFNPSADYSRGIRRAIGVPEFDRYFRFGESSDEVVRARLLQEAIKDTKINTCRLAWRQMEKIYRLRNAKGWKVHRLDATDVFRKHGREADKVWEELVLAPSMDIVSQFLSSFEHKEHVDARQLRVAAMGTAAMAAATH
;
A
#
# COMPACT_ATOMS: atom_id res chain seq x y z
N MET A 1 -5.95 -0.83 -1.09
CA MET A 1 -5.38 -1.86 -1.98
C MET A 1 -5.37 -1.36 -3.43
N GLY A 2 -4.58 -1.98 -4.32
CA GLY A 2 -4.48 -1.58 -5.75
C GLY A 2 -3.11 -1.85 -6.36
N ALA A 3 -3.05 -1.94 -7.69
CA ALA A 3 -1.79 -2.14 -8.41
C ALA A 3 -0.84 -0.92 -8.29
N THR A 4 0.45 -1.11 -8.51
CA THR A 4 1.43 -0.01 -8.53
C THR A 4 1.00 1.08 -9.52
N GLY A 5 1.13 2.34 -9.15
CA GLY A 5 0.74 3.47 -10.00
C GLY A 5 -0.75 3.86 -9.97
N THR A 6 -1.62 3.15 -9.25
CA THR A 6 -3.06 3.49 -9.20
C THR A 6 -3.43 4.66 -8.27
N GLY A 7 -2.48 5.25 -7.53
CA GLY A 7 -2.75 6.38 -6.63
C GLY A 7 -3.08 6.02 -5.17
N LYS A 8 -2.76 4.79 -4.72
CA LYS A 8 -3.00 4.35 -3.33
C LYS A 8 -2.45 5.31 -2.27
N SER A 9 -1.21 5.79 -2.43
CA SER A 9 -0.58 6.68 -1.46
C SER A 9 -1.30 8.03 -1.41
N ARG A 10 -1.72 8.58 -2.57
CA ARG A 10 -2.56 9.77 -2.64
C ARG A 10 -3.85 9.57 -1.84
N LEU A 11 -4.57 8.46 -2.07
CA LEU A 11 -5.81 8.19 -1.34
C LEU A 11 -5.59 8.01 0.16
N SER A 12 -4.51 7.35 0.59
CA SER A 12 -4.26 7.18 2.02
C SER A 12 -3.97 8.51 2.73
N ILE A 13 -3.24 9.42 2.07
CA ILE A 13 -2.99 10.77 2.60
C ILE A 13 -4.29 11.58 2.61
N ASP A 14 -5.04 11.56 1.52
CA ASP A 14 -6.33 12.25 1.45
C ASP A 14 -7.23 11.77 2.61
N LEU A 15 -7.39 10.47 2.81
CA LEU A 15 -8.16 9.95 3.94
C LEU A 15 -7.57 10.35 5.30
N ALA A 16 -6.26 10.25 5.49
CA ALA A 16 -5.62 10.58 6.77
C ALA A 16 -5.61 12.07 7.12
N THR A 17 -5.88 12.95 6.16
CA THR A 17 -6.09 14.37 6.41
C THR A 17 -7.56 14.73 6.68
N ARG A 18 -8.50 13.80 6.48
CA ARG A 18 -9.93 13.99 6.77
C ARG A 18 -10.41 13.17 7.97
N PHE A 19 -9.73 12.07 8.27
CA PHE A 19 -9.94 11.24 9.45
C PHE A 19 -8.68 11.28 10.32
N PRO A 20 -8.79 11.27 11.67
CA PRO A 20 -7.64 11.18 12.54
C PRO A 20 -6.99 9.80 12.37
N ALA A 21 -6.01 9.70 11.47
CA ALA A 21 -5.48 8.43 11.00
C ALA A 21 -3.96 8.45 10.85
N GLU A 22 -3.38 7.25 10.85
CA GLU A 22 -1.96 7.03 10.55
C GLU A 22 -1.82 5.89 9.55
N ILE A 23 -0.75 5.91 8.75
CA ILE A 23 -0.59 4.98 7.63
C ILE A 23 0.39 3.87 8.00
N VAL A 24 0.03 2.62 7.74
CA VAL A 24 0.91 1.45 7.84
C VAL A 24 1.24 0.99 6.43
N ASN A 25 2.51 1.11 6.03
CA ASN A 25 2.97 0.66 4.73
C ASN A 25 2.92 -0.87 4.64
N SER A 26 2.40 -1.36 3.52
CA SER A 26 2.31 -2.79 3.17
C SER A 26 2.95 -3.09 1.82
N ASP A 27 3.78 -2.19 1.28
CA ASP A 27 4.64 -2.50 0.15
C ASP A 27 5.97 -3.09 0.62
N LYS A 28 6.23 -4.35 0.24
CA LYS A 28 7.40 -5.14 0.61
C LYS A 28 8.74 -4.51 0.24
N MET A 29 8.80 -3.64 -0.76
CA MET A 29 10.06 -2.98 -1.13
C MET A 29 10.22 -1.65 -0.40
N GLN A 30 9.12 -1.00 -0.04
CA GLN A 30 9.13 0.28 0.66
C GLN A 30 9.39 0.14 2.17
N VAL A 31 9.34 -1.07 2.73
CA VAL A 31 9.72 -1.30 4.14
C VAL A 31 11.20 -1.03 4.39
N TYR A 32 12.05 -1.17 3.38
CA TYR A 32 13.49 -1.05 3.51
C TYR A 32 13.98 0.39 3.40
N GLU A 33 15.03 0.71 4.16
CA GLU A 33 15.76 1.98 4.08
C GLU A 33 16.45 2.17 2.72
N GLY A 34 16.51 3.41 2.24
CA GLY A 34 17.13 3.77 0.96
C GLY A 34 16.37 3.29 -0.27
N LEU A 35 16.94 3.54 -1.46
CA LEU A 35 16.29 3.26 -2.75
C LEU A 35 14.91 3.93 -2.88
N ASP A 36 14.76 5.16 -2.41
CA ASP A 36 13.48 5.86 -2.31
C ASP A 36 12.87 6.15 -3.69
N ILE A 37 13.70 6.48 -4.68
CA ILE A 37 13.24 6.71 -6.06
C ILE A 37 12.78 5.39 -6.67
N VAL A 38 13.64 4.36 -6.70
CA VAL A 38 13.33 3.07 -7.36
C VAL A 38 12.19 2.32 -6.66
N THR A 39 12.06 2.44 -5.35
CA THR A 39 10.93 1.86 -4.59
C THR A 39 9.69 2.77 -4.56
N ASN A 40 9.78 3.96 -5.16
CA ASN A 40 8.69 4.93 -5.28
C ASN A 40 8.06 5.26 -3.91
N LYS A 41 8.91 5.52 -2.89
CA LYS A 41 8.42 5.96 -1.59
C LYS A 41 7.81 7.35 -1.71
N ILE A 42 6.75 7.58 -0.94
CA ILE A 42 6.16 8.90 -0.80
C ILE A 42 7.14 9.83 -0.08
N THR A 43 7.37 11.03 -0.63
CA THR A 43 8.31 12.01 -0.04
C THR A 43 7.74 12.62 1.23
N GLU A 44 8.57 13.24 2.05
CA GLU A 44 8.10 13.86 3.30
C GLU A 44 7.10 14.99 3.03
N GLU A 45 7.29 15.76 1.95
CA GLU A 45 6.37 16.80 1.52
C GLU A 45 5.01 16.23 1.12
N GLU A 46 4.99 15.12 0.37
CA GLU A 46 3.77 14.44 -0.06
C GLU A 46 3.02 13.78 1.11
N ARG A 47 3.70 13.50 2.23
CA ARG A 47 3.06 12.93 3.44
C ARG A 47 2.19 13.94 4.17
N CYS A 48 2.34 15.24 3.92
CA CYS A 48 1.55 16.29 4.58
C CYS A 48 1.54 16.18 6.13
N GLY A 49 2.65 15.71 6.72
CA GLY A 49 2.78 15.50 8.17
C GLY A 49 2.03 14.27 8.73
N VAL A 50 1.41 13.44 7.88
CA VAL A 50 0.75 12.20 8.30
C VAL A 50 1.79 11.18 8.75
N PRO A 51 1.69 10.61 9.97
CA PRO A 51 2.62 9.58 10.42
C PRO A 51 2.56 8.31 9.57
N HIS A 52 3.74 7.76 9.24
CA HIS A 52 3.89 6.52 8.50
C HIS A 52 4.66 5.48 9.31
N HIS A 53 4.14 4.25 9.32
CA HIS A 53 4.76 3.08 9.91
C HIS A 53 5.25 2.14 8.81
N LEU A 54 6.35 1.41 9.09
CA LEU A 54 6.93 0.41 8.16
C LEU A 54 7.32 0.97 6.79
N LEU A 55 7.70 2.24 6.72
CA LEU A 55 8.17 2.90 5.51
C LEU A 55 9.63 3.31 5.71
N GLY A 56 10.56 2.60 5.07
CA GLY A 56 11.99 2.83 5.26
C GLY A 56 12.45 2.55 6.68
N ALA A 57 12.00 1.45 7.29
CA ALA A 57 12.26 1.10 8.69
C ALA A 57 13.07 -0.19 8.86
N ILE A 58 13.35 -0.90 7.77
CA ILE A 58 14.04 -2.19 7.77
C ILE A 58 15.40 -2.04 7.08
N ASP A 59 16.42 -2.66 7.66
CA ASP A 59 17.77 -2.69 7.10
C ASP A 59 17.77 -3.31 5.67
N PRO A 60 18.46 -2.69 4.69
CA PRO A 60 18.46 -3.12 3.28
C PRO A 60 18.89 -4.55 3.00
N ASP A 61 19.76 -5.11 3.86
CA ASP A 61 20.36 -6.44 3.70
C ASP A 61 19.61 -7.52 4.50
N SER A 62 18.65 -7.10 5.33
CA SER A 62 17.81 -7.99 6.12
C SER A 62 16.71 -8.65 5.27
N GLU A 63 16.30 -9.84 5.67
CA GLU A 63 15.08 -10.46 5.13
C GLU A 63 13.85 -9.92 5.85
N PHE A 64 12.78 -9.69 5.10
CA PHE A 64 11.50 -9.26 5.65
C PHE A 64 10.38 -10.17 5.13
N THR A 65 9.87 -11.02 6.02
CA THR A 65 8.87 -12.03 5.69
C THR A 65 7.44 -11.51 5.88
N ALA A 66 6.45 -12.28 5.42
CA ALA A 66 5.05 -11.98 5.72
C ALA A 66 4.74 -12.08 7.22
N GLY A 67 5.43 -12.98 7.95
CA GLY A 67 5.29 -13.09 9.41
C GLY A 67 5.80 -11.86 10.13
N ASP A 68 6.96 -11.34 9.71
CA ASP A 68 7.53 -10.09 10.25
C ASP A 68 6.58 -8.91 10.01
N PHE A 69 6.04 -8.82 8.79
CA PHE A 69 4.99 -7.85 8.48
C PHE A 69 3.79 -7.98 9.42
N CYS A 70 3.24 -9.19 9.61
CA CYS A 70 2.07 -9.39 10.46
C CYS A 70 2.32 -8.94 11.90
N ASN A 71 3.48 -9.29 12.45
CA ASN A 71 3.89 -8.91 13.80
C ASN A 71 4.03 -7.38 13.92
N MET A 72 4.80 -6.76 13.03
CA MET A 72 5.09 -5.33 13.11
C MET A 72 3.87 -4.46 12.76
N ALA A 73 3.08 -4.84 11.76
CA ALA A 73 1.83 -4.16 11.43
C ALA A 73 0.85 -4.26 12.60
N SER A 74 0.72 -5.42 13.25
CA SER A 74 -0.12 -5.60 14.43
C SER A 74 0.30 -4.69 15.59
N MET A 75 1.60 -4.51 15.82
CA MET A 75 2.10 -3.58 16.83
C MET A 75 1.79 -2.12 16.46
N ALA A 76 2.03 -1.72 15.20
CA ALA A 76 1.71 -0.39 14.71
C ALA A 76 0.21 -0.08 14.85
N MET A 77 -0.67 -0.98 14.39
CA MET A 77 -2.11 -0.80 14.50
C MET A 77 -2.59 -0.68 15.94
N LYS A 78 -2.08 -1.52 16.86
CA LYS A 78 -2.40 -1.41 18.30
C LYS A 78 -1.98 -0.04 18.86
N SER A 79 -0.79 0.42 18.50
CA SER A 79 -0.26 1.73 18.89
C SER A 79 -1.16 2.86 18.39
N VAL A 80 -1.51 2.87 17.10
CA VAL A 80 -2.40 3.86 16.47
C VAL A 80 -3.78 3.85 17.12
N ALA A 81 -4.39 2.67 17.27
CA ALA A 81 -5.70 2.52 17.90
C ALA A 81 -5.70 2.98 19.37
N SER A 82 -4.61 2.76 20.12
CA SER A 82 -4.50 3.22 21.51
C SER A 82 -4.49 4.74 21.67
N ARG A 83 -4.18 5.49 20.60
CA ARG A 83 -4.29 6.95 20.53
C ARG A 83 -5.66 7.42 20.03
N GLY A 84 -6.61 6.51 19.81
CA GLY A 84 -7.92 6.83 19.23
C GLY A 84 -7.86 7.18 17.73
N GLN A 85 -6.78 6.80 17.04
CA GLN A 85 -6.61 7.07 15.61
C GLN A 85 -6.92 5.83 14.76
N LEU A 86 -7.31 6.05 13.51
CA LEU A 86 -7.60 5.01 12.53
C LEU A 86 -6.32 4.50 11.86
N PRO A 87 -5.95 3.22 11.98
CA PRO A 87 -4.88 2.66 11.17
C PRO A 87 -5.33 2.44 9.72
N ILE A 88 -4.62 3.03 8.75
CA ILE A 88 -4.84 2.82 7.32
C ILE A 88 -3.68 2.00 6.75
N ILE A 89 -3.96 0.77 6.29
CA ILE A 89 -2.95 -0.05 5.62
C ILE A 89 -2.92 0.28 4.11
N ALA A 90 -1.79 0.80 3.64
CA ALA A 90 -1.60 1.20 2.24
C ALA A 90 -0.38 0.52 1.62
N GLY A 91 -0.50 -0.03 0.41
CA GLY A 91 0.61 -0.71 -0.27
C GLY A 91 0.17 -1.64 -1.39
N GLY A 92 1.14 -2.10 -2.18
CA GLY A 92 0.92 -2.97 -3.34
C GLY A 92 1.12 -4.46 -3.06
N SER A 93 1.65 -4.86 -1.90
CA SER A 93 1.91 -6.27 -1.60
C SER A 93 0.70 -6.92 -0.94
N ASN A 94 -0.32 -7.23 -1.75
CA ASN A 94 -1.56 -7.85 -1.26
C ASN A 94 -1.34 -9.21 -0.57
N SER A 95 -0.19 -9.86 -0.74
CA SER A 95 0.19 -11.05 0.02
C SER A 95 0.43 -10.76 1.51
N TYR A 96 0.95 -9.58 1.85
CA TYR A 96 1.12 -9.15 3.24
C TYR A 96 -0.22 -8.85 3.89
N VAL A 97 -1.10 -8.13 3.17
CA VAL A 97 -2.48 -7.87 3.62
C VAL A 97 -3.25 -9.17 3.78
N GLU A 98 -3.12 -10.12 2.83
CA GLU A 98 -3.75 -11.44 2.94
C GLU A 98 -3.21 -12.23 4.15
N ALA A 99 -1.89 -12.30 4.35
CA ALA A 99 -1.32 -13.01 5.50
C ALA A 99 -1.76 -12.42 6.84
N LEU A 100 -1.95 -11.10 6.91
CA LEU A 100 -2.43 -10.42 8.10
C LEU A 100 -3.92 -10.68 8.36
N VAL A 101 -4.75 -10.65 7.31
CA VAL A 101 -6.22 -10.70 7.43
C VAL A 101 -6.76 -12.14 7.46
N ASP A 102 -6.15 -13.05 6.72
CA ASP A 102 -6.50 -14.47 6.65
C ASP A 102 -5.47 -15.28 7.46
N ASP A 103 -5.21 -14.87 8.70
CA ASP A 103 -4.29 -15.59 9.60
C ASP A 103 -4.88 -16.96 10.00
N ASP A 104 -4.01 -17.97 10.17
CA ASP A 104 -4.42 -19.36 10.37
C ASP A 104 -5.31 -19.57 11.62
N ASP A 105 -5.07 -18.75 12.65
CA ASP A 105 -5.77 -18.82 13.94
C ASP A 105 -6.96 -17.83 14.04
N TYR A 106 -7.30 -17.12 12.97
CA TYR A 106 -8.37 -16.10 12.91
C TYR A 106 -8.23 -14.96 13.96
N THR A 107 -7.05 -14.78 14.54
CA THR A 107 -6.81 -13.83 15.62
C THR A 107 -7.01 -12.40 15.15
N PHE A 108 -6.65 -12.10 13.90
CA PHE A 108 -6.78 -10.77 13.35
C PHE A 108 -8.25 -10.37 13.21
N ARG A 109 -9.06 -11.21 12.56
CA ARG A 109 -10.49 -10.95 12.33
C ARG A 109 -11.32 -10.96 13.62
N SER A 110 -10.83 -11.61 14.68
CA SER A 110 -11.46 -11.55 16.01
C SER A 110 -11.30 -10.19 16.70
N ARG A 111 -10.29 -9.41 16.32
CA ARG A 111 -9.93 -8.13 16.95
C ARG A 111 -10.25 -6.92 16.09
N TYR A 112 -10.24 -7.10 14.78
CA TYR A 112 -10.38 -6.01 13.82
C TYR A 112 -11.44 -6.35 12.79
N GLU A 113 -12.26 -5.35 12.51
CA GLU A 113 -13.12 -5.31 11.35
C GLU A 113 -12.41 -4.52 10.24
N CYS A 114 -12.60 -4.92 8.99
CA CYS A 114 -11.87 -4.36 7.86
C CYS A 114 -12.77 -3.68 6.84
N CYS A 115 -12.32 -2.52 6.37
CA CYS A 115 -12.88 -1.84 5.21
C CYS A 115 -11.86 -1.88 4.06
N PHE A 116 -12.15 -2.64 3.00
CA PHE A 116 -11.24 -2.77 1.86
C PHE A 116 -11.61 -1.80 0.74
N LEU A 117 -10.78 -0.77 0.55
CA LEU A 117 -10.84 0.10 -0.63
C LEU A 117 -9.85 -0.39 -1.70
N TRP A 118 -10.31 -0.51 -2.94
CA TRP A 118 -9.48 -0.86 -4.09
C TRP A 118 -9.51 0.25 -5.13
N VAL A 119 -8.38 0.95 -5.27
CA VAL A 119 -8.18 1.91 -6.35
C VAL A 119 -7.76 1.15 -7.61
N ASP A 120 -8.67 1.10 -8.56
CA ASP A 120 -8.56 0.36 -9.82
C ASP A 120 -8.34 1.31 -11.00
N VAL A 121 -7.59 0.85 -12.00
CA VAL A 121 -7.31 1.58 -13.24
C VAL A 121 -7.26 0.56 -14.36
N SER A 122 -7.93 0.84 -15.48
CA SER A 122 -7.91 -0.05 -16.65
C SER A 122 -6.47 -0.36 -17.10
N MET A 123 -6.20 -1.62 -17.42
CA MET A 123 -4.85 -2.09 -17.75
C MET A 123 -4.14 -1.28 -18.86
N PRO A 124 -4.80 -0.88 -19.97
CA PRO A 124 -4.13 -0.07 -21.00
C PRO A 124 -3.66 1.30 -20.47
N VAL A 125 -4.48 1.96 -19.66
CA VAL A 125 -4.14 3.24 -19.03
C VAL A 125 -3.04 3.03 -17.99
N LEU A 126 -3.16 1.97 -17.18
CA LEU A 126 -2.17 1.65 -16.15
C LEU A 126 -0.79 1.37 -16.72
N HIS A 127 -0.69 0.62 -17.82
CA HIS A 127 0.58 0.38 -18.52
C HIS A 127 1.26 1.68 -18.96
N SER A 128 0.50 2.62 -19.51
CA SER A 128 1.02 3.94 -19.89
C SER A 128 1.53 4.72 -18.68
N ILE A 129 0.78 4.74 -17.57
CA ILE A 129 1.17 5.43 -16.33
C ILE A 129 2.47 4.87 -15.78
N VAL A 130 2.54 3.55 -15.59
CA VAL A 130 3.70 2.94 -14.93
C VAL A 130 4.95 3.00 -15.81
N THR A 131 4.78 2.95 -17.14
CA THR A 131 5.89 3.12 -18.09
C THR A 131 6.44 4.55 -18.04
N ALA A 132 5.57 5.56 -18.16
CA ALA A 132 5.97 6.97 -18.08
C ALA A 132 6.53 7.33 -16.71
N ARG A 133 6.10 6.64 -15.64
CA ARG A 133 6.66 6.81 -14.30
C ARG A 133 8.12 6.35 -14.24
N VAL A 134 8.49 5.24 -14.89
CA VAL A 134 9.90 4.81 -14.94
C VAL A 134 10.76 5.88 -15.62
N ASP A 135 10.27 6.52 -16.67
CA ASP A 135 10.99 7.64 -17.30
C ASP A 135 11.23 8.78 -16.29
N ARG A 136 10.19 9.21 -15.57
CA ARG A 136 10.33 10.23 -14.51
C ARG A 136 11.28 9.80 -13.39
N MET A 137 11.31 8.51 -13.04
CA MET A 137 12.24 7.99 -12.03
C MET A 137 13.69 8.09 -12.53
N VAL A 138 13.94 7.76 -13.80
CA VAL A 138 15.26 7.94 -14.43
C VAL A 138 15.68 9.41 -14.41
N ASP A 139 14.78 10.31 -14.81
CA ASP A 139 15.02 11.76 -14.78
C ASP A 139 15.29 12.29 -13.36
N ALA A 140 14.63 11.70 -12.35
CA ALA A 140 14.84 12.02 -10.94
C ALA A 140 16.14 11.44 -10.35
N GLY A 141 16.92 10.65 -11.12
CA GLY A 141 18.21 10.12 -10.67
C GLY A 141 18.19 8.67 -10.20
N MET A 142 17.17 7.89 -10.55
CA MET A 142 17.08 6.44 -10.23
C MET A 142 18.37 5.69 -10.58
N VAL A 143 18.98 5.95 -11.74
CA VAL A 143 20.20 5.25 -12.17
C VAL A 143 21.36 5.50 -11.19
N GLY A 144 21.51 6.73 -10.73
CA GLY A 144 22.52 7.10 -9.74
C GLY A 144 22.22 6.50 -8.36
N GLU A 145 20.94 6.43 -7.97
CA GLU A 145 20.51 5.80 -6.73
C GLU A 145 20.85 4.30 -6.72
N VAL A 146 20.46 3.56 -7.76
CA VAL A 146 20.75 2.12 -7.86
C VAL A 146 22.27 1.89 -7.96
N ARG A 147 23.00 2.77 -8.66
CA ARG A 147 24.47 2.66 -8.76
C ARG A 147 25.16 2.70 -7.39
N LYS A 148 24.67 3.51 -6.45
CA LYS A 148 25.24 3.60 -5.09
C LYS A 148 25.09 2.29 -4.31
N MET A 149 24.06 1.49 -4.61
CA MET A 149 23.83 0.18 -3.99
C MET A 149 24.51 -0.98 -4.72
N PHE A 150 24.94 -0.76 -5.97
CA PHE A 150 25.48 -1.82 -6.80
C PHE A 150 26.72 -2.46 -6.19
N ASN A 151 26.68 -3.78 -5.99
CA ASN A 151 27.80 -4.58 -5.54
C ASN A 151 27.84 -5.87 -6.38
N PRO A 152 28.90 -6.09 -7.19
CA PRO A 152 28.96 -7.22 -8.11
C PRO A 152 28.98 -8.59 -7.42
N SER A 153 29.28 -8.64 -6.12
CA SER A 153 29.37 -9.86 -5.30
C SER A 153 28.18 -10.05 -4.35
N ALA A 154 27.20 -9.14 -4.36
CA ALA A 154 26.02 -9.25 -3.51
C ALA A 154 24.98 -10.24 -4.07
N ASP A 155 24.14 -10.76 -3.18
CA ASP A 155 22.98 -11.58 -3.55
C ASP A 155 21.77 -10.69 -3.87
N TYR A 156 21.34 -10.67 -5.12
CA TYR A 156 20.20 -9.89 -5.61
C TYR A 156 18.86 -10.62 -5.47
N SER A 157 18.84 -11.82 -4.89
CA SER A 157 17.61 -12.57 -4.61
C SER A 157 16.97 -12.21 -3.27
N ARG A 158 17.61 -11.32 -2.48
CA ARG A 158 17.28 -11.04 -1.07
C ARG A 158 17.06 -9.56 -0.79
N GLY A 159 16.32 -9.29 0.28
CA GLY A 159 16.10 -7.94 0.80
C GLY A 159 15.59 -6.93 -0.24
N ILE A 160 16.09 -5.70 -0.14
CA ILE A 160 15.71 -4.59 -1.03
C ILE A 160 16.22 -4.76 -2.47
N ARG A 161 17.26 -5.59 -2.70
CA ARG A 161 17.89 -5.77 -4.02
C ARG A 161 16.99 -6.46 -5.05
N ARG A 162 15.85 -6.99 -4.60
CA ARG A 162 14.78 -7.54 -5.42
C ARG A 162 13.89 -6.47 -6.05
N ALA A 163 14.07 -5.19 -5.69
CA ALA A 163 13.27 -4.10 -6.22
C ALA A 163 13.42 -4.02 -7.74
N ILE A 164 12.29 -3.87 -8.45
CA ILE A 164 12.28 -3.69 -9.90
C ILE A 164 13.04 -2.41 -10.23
N GLY A 165 14.03 -2.53 -11.11
CA GLY A 165 15.00 -1.48 -11.42
C GLY A 165 16.38 -1.74 -10.82
N VAL A 166 16.52 -2.68 -9.88
CA VAL A 166 17.84 -3.06 -9.35
C VAL A 166 18.45 -4.19 -10.20
N PRO A 167 17.83 -5.37 -10.36
CA PRO A 167 18.39 -6.43 -11.21
C PRO A 167 18.52 -6.03 -12.68
N GLU A 168 17.60 -5.22 -13.19
CA GLU A 168 17.58 -4.80 -14.60
C GLU A 168 18.80 -3.95 -14.99
N PHE A 169 19.41 -3.24 -14.02
CA PHE A 169 20.59 -2.42 -14.25
C PHE A 169 21.92 -3.14 -13.98
N ASP A 170 21.92 -4.39 -13.49
CA ASP A 170 23.15 -5.14 -13.18
C ASP A 170 24.10 -5.21 -14.37
N ARG A 171 23.59 -5.59 -15.56
CA ARG A 171 24.38 -5.67 -16.79
C ARG A 171 24.95 -4.32 -17.20
N TYR A 172 24.16 -3.25 -17.06
CA TYR A 172 24.61 -1.89 -17.36
C TYR A 172 25.76 -1.48 -16.44
N PHE A 173 25.69 -1.78 -15.14
CA PHE A 173 26.76 -1.42 -14.21
C PHE A 173 28.02 -2.27 -14.35
N ARG A 174 27.90 -3.57 -14.67
CA ARG A 174 29.07 -4.45 -14.85
C ARG A 174 29.89 -4.11 -16.09
N PHE A 175 29.21 -3.75 -17.18
CA PHE A 175 29.86 -3.65 -18.49
C PHE A 175 29.84 -2.24 -19.09
N GLY A 176 29.02 -1.33 -18.55
CA GLY A 176 28.82 0.00 -19.13
C GLY A 176 30.05 0.91 -19.06
N GLU A 177 30.87 0.81 -18.00
CA GLU A 177 32.04 1.69 -17.83
C GLU A 177 33.22 1.32 -18.73
N SER A 178 33.38 0.03 -19.04
CA SER A 178 34.44 -0.48 -19.90
C SER A 178 34.07 -0.47 -21.39
N SER A 179 32.86 -0.04 -21.72
CA SER A 179 32.33 -0.06 -23.09
C SER A 179 32.43 1.30 -23.77
N ASP A 180 32.41 1.31 -25.10
CA ASP A 180 32.25 2.55 -25.86
C ASP A 180 30.89 3.22 -25.59
N GLU A 181 30.78 4.50 -25.97
CA GLU A 181 29.60 5.32 -25.69
C GLU A 181 28.29 4.74 -26.28
N VAL A 182 28.35 4.14 -27.47
CA VAL A 182 27.19 3.58 -28.15
C VAL A 182 26.69 2.33 -27.42
N VAL A 183 27.62 1.44 -27.06
CA VAL A 183 27.30 0.22 -26.30
C VAL A 183 26.76 0.57 -24.92
N ARG A 184 27.39 1.52 -24.21
CA ARG A 184 26.93 1.99 -22.89
C ARG A 184 25.52 2.58 -22.96
N ALA A 185 25.23 3.41 -23.96
CA ALA A 185 23.89 3.97 -24.17
C ALA A 185 22.86 2.87 -24.45
N ARG A 186 23.21 1.88 -25.27
CA ARG A 186 22.34 0.74 -25.56
C ARG A 186 22.02 -0.09 -24.30
N LEU A 187 23.02 -0.40 -23.48
CA LEU A 187 22.83 -1.14 -22.23
C LEU A 187 21.91 -0.40 -21.26
N LEU A 188 22.06 0.93 -21.16
CA LEU A 188 21.17 1.77 -20.35
C LEU A 188 19.73 1.71 -20.86
N GLN A 189 19.52 1.83 -22.17
CA GLN A 189 18.19 1.76 -22.78
C GLN A 189 17.53 0.38 -22.61
N GLU A 190 18.31 -0.71 -22.71
CA GLU A 190 17.85 -2.06 -22.44
C GLU A 190 17.38 -2.21 -20.97
N ALA A 191 18.18 -1.72 -20.00
CA ALA A 191 17.82 -1.76 -18.57
C ALA A 191 16.53 -0.98 -18.25
N ILE A 192 16.38 0.23 -18.82
CA ILE A 192 15.17 1.05 -18.66
C ILE A 192 13.95 0.34 -19.26
N LYS A 193 14.11 -0.24 -20.45
CA LYS A 193 13.04 -1.00 -21.11
C LYS A 193 12.60 -2.21 -20.29
N ASP A 194 13.54 -2.98 -19.75
CA ASP A 194 13.23 -4.15 -18.93
C ASP A 194 12.54 -3.76 -17.63
N THR A 195 12.96 -2.64 -17.01
CA THR A 195 12.31 -2.07 -15.82
C THR A 195 10.85 -1.72 -16.10
N LYS A 196 10.56 -1.11 -17.26
CA LYS A 196 9.18 -0.81 -17.70
C LYS A 196 8.36 -2.09 -17.87
N ILE A 197 8.91 -3.08 -18.57
CA ILE A 197 8.24 -4.37 -18.81
C ILE A 197 7.92 -5.08 -17.49
N ASN A 198 8.88 -5.17 -16.58
CA ASN A 198 8.69 -5.85 -15.29
C ASN A 198 7.73 -5.09 -14.37
N THR A 199 7.71 -3.75 -14.44
CA THR A 199 6.72 -2.94 -13.73
C THR A 199 5.29 -3.21 -14.24
N CYS A 200 5.09 -3.31 -15.55
CA CYS A 200 3.79 -3.69 -16.14
C CYS A 200 3.36 -5.10 -15.70
N ARG A 201 4.28 -6.07 -15.72
CA ARG A 201 4.01 -7.43 -15.23
C ARG A 201 3.64 -7.45 -13.75
N LEU A 202 4.29 -6.64 -12.92
CA LEU A 202 3.94 -6.50 -11.50
C LEU A 202 2.52 -5.95 -11.34
N ALA A 203 2.17 -4.89 -12.07
CA ALA A 203 0.84 -4.29 -12.03
C ALA A 203 -0.25 -5.31 -12.39
N TRP A 204 -0.04 -6.10 -13.45
CA TRP A 204 -0.92 -7.19 -13.84
C TRP A 204 -1.09 -8.24 -12.73
N ARG A 205 0.01 -8.75 -12.17
CA ARG A 205 -0.03 -9.76 -11.09
C ARG A 205 -0.73 -9.24 -9.83
N GLN A 206 -0.55 -7.96 -9.50
CA GLN A 206 -1.26 -7.33 -8.38
C GLN A 206 -2.76 -7.26 -8.64
N MET A 207 -3.17 -6.93 -9.86
CA MET A 207 -4.57 -6.94 -10.30
C MET A 207 -5.19 -8.32 -10.16
N GLU A 208 -4.55 -9.35 -10.72
CA GLU A 208 -5.01 -10.75 -10.61
C GLU A 208 -5.18 -11.18 -9.15
N LYS A 209 -4.22 -10.80 -8.30
CA LYS A 209 -4.27 -11.09 -6.86
C LYS A 209 -5.49 -10.45 -6.20
N ILE A 210 -5.81 -9.19 -6.51
CA ILE A 210 -6.99 -8.50 -5.95
C ILE A 210 -8.28 -9.17 -6.43
N TYR A 211 -8.37 -9.53 -7.71
CA TYR A 211 -9.51 -10.30 -8.22
C TYR A 211 -9.67 -11.63 -7.49
N ARG A 212 -8.58 -12.34 -7.19
CA ARG A 212 -8.63 -13.57 -6.40
C ARG A 212 -9.16 -13.33 -4.98
N LEU A 213 -8.68 -12.29 -4.30
CA LEU A 213 -9.13 -11.94 -2.95
C LEU A 213 -10.62 -11.60 -2.94
N ARG A 214 -11.09 -10.83 -3.92
CA ARG A 214 -12.52 -10.48 -4.04
C ARG A 214 -13.39 -11.69 -4.40
N ASN A 215 -13.04 -12.39 -5.49
CA ASN A 215 -13.94 -13.38 -6.10
C ASN A 215 -13.81 -14.77 -5.47
N ALA A 216 -12.60 -15.21 -5.13
CA ALA A 216 -12.37 -16.56 -4.62
C ALA A 216 -12.36 -16.62 -3.09
N LYS A 217 -11.83 -15.58 -2.42
CA LYS A 217 -11.83 -15.48 -0.94
C LYS A 217 -13.04 -14.73 -0.38
N GLY A 218 -13.89 -14.15 -1.24
CA GLY A 218 -15.12 -13.48 -0.82
C GLY A 218 -14.91 -12.18 -0.06
N TRP A 219 -13.74 -11.53 -0.18
CA TRP A 219 -13.50 -10.26 0.49
C TRP A 219 -14.46 -9.18 -0.04
N LYS A 220 -15.12 -8.45 0.87
CA LYS A 220 -15.97 -7.30 0.54
C LYS A 220 -15.09 -6.10 0.18
N VAL A 221 -14.69 -6.04 -1.09
CA VAL A 221 -13.82 -4.99 -1.63
C VAL A 221 -14.65 -3.93 -2.35
N HIS A 222 -14.54 -2.68 -1.89
CA HIS A 222 -15.12 -1.51 -2.52
C HIS A 222 -14.20 -1.01 -3.63
N ARG A 223 -14.58 -1.22 -4.89
CA ARG A 223 -13.82 -0.78 -6.06
C ARG A 223 -14.08 0.70 -6.34
N LEU A 224 -12.99 1.44 -6.57
CA LEU A 224 -12.95 2.86 -6.93
C LEU A 224 -12.24 2.95 -8.28
N ASP A 225 -12.95 3.30 -9.35
CA ASP A 225 -12.37 3.35 -10.69
C ASP A 225 -11.72 4.73 -10.93
N ALA A 226 -10.39 4.75 -10.89
CA ALA A 226 -9.58 5.94 -11.11
C ALA A 226 -9.15 6.08 -12.58
N THR A 227 -9.68 5.28 -13.52
CA THR A 227 -9.22 5.28 -14.92
C THR A 227 -9.30 6.66 -15.56
N ASP A 228 -10.41 7.36 -15.38
CA ASP A 228 -10.60 8.68 -16.00
C ASP A 228 -9.75 9.77 -15.35
N VAL A 229 -9.38 9.62 -14.07
CA VAL A 229 -8.42 10.53 -13.41
C VAL A 229 -7.14 10.60 -14.22
N PHE A 230 -6.61 9.46 -14.63
CA PHE A 230 -5.34 9.36 -15.35
C PHE A 230 -5.44 9.65 -16.85
N ARG A 231 -6.65 9.87 -17.38
CA ARG A 231 -6.84 10.41 -18.73
C ARG A 231 -6.84 11.94 -18.74
N LYS A 232 -7.09 12.57 -17.59
CA LYS A 232 -7.11 14.03 -17.41
C LYS A 232 -5.77 14.55 -16.89
N HIS A 233 -5.59 15.87 -16.96
CA HIS A 233 -4.34 16.54 -16.59
C HIS A 233 -4.60 17.74 -15.69
N GLY A 234 -3.65 18.03 -14.79
CA GLY A 234 -3.71 19.17 -13.88
C GLY A 234 -5.01 19.24 -13.06
N ARG A 235 -5.58 20.44 -12.94
CA ARG A 235 -6.78 20.71 -12.13
C ARG A 235 -8.00 19.86 -12.50
N GLU A 236 -8.11 19.44 -13.77
CA GLU A 236 -9.19 18.56 -14.19
C GLU A 236 -9.03 17.15 -13.60
N ALA A 237 -7.80 16.63 -13.56
CA ALA A 237 -7.52 15.35 -12.92
C ALA A 237 -7.83 15.37 -11.42
N ASP A 238 -7.50 16.46 -10.73
CA ASP A 238 -7.78 16.61 -9.31
C ASP A 238 -9.28 16.65 -9.01
N LYS A 239 -10.05 17.35 -9.85
CA LYS A 239 -11.52 17.36 -9.73
C LYS A 239 -12.11 15.95 -9.96
N VAL A 240 -11.65 15.25 -10.99
CA VAL A 240 -12.12 13.88 -11.28
C VAL A 240 -11.70 12.90 -10.18
N TRP A 241 -10.52 13.09 -9.58
CA TRP A 241 -10.08 12.29 -8.43
C TRP A 241 -10.99 12.51 -7.22
N GLU A 242 -11.33 13.75 -6.93
CA GLU A 242 -12.26 14.10 -5.85
C GLU A 242 -13.61 13.39 -6.04
N GLU A 243 -14.18 13.50 -7.25
CA GLU A 243 -15.51 12.98 -7.57
C GLU A 243 -15.57 11.45 -7.63
N LEU A 244 -14.58 10.79 -8.25
CA LEU A 244 -14.64 9.35 -8.54
C LEU A 244 -13.92 8.48 -7.51
N VAL A 245 -12.99 9.05 -6.74
CA VAL A 245 -12.14 8.29 -5.81
C VAL A 245 -12.31 8.78 -4.39
N LEU A 246 -12.05 10.06 -4.10
CA LEU A 246 -12.01 10.53 -2.71
C LEU A 246 -13.39 10.58 -2.06
N ALA A 247 -14.36 11.26 -2.67
CA ALA A 247 -15.71 11.39 -2.10
C ALA A 247 -16.38 10.02 -1.85
N PRO A 248 -16.39 9.07 -2.81
CA PRO A 248 -16.91 7.73 -2.55
C PRO A 248 -16.14 6.99 -1.44
N SER A 249 -14.82 7.17 -1.36
CA SER A 249 -14.02 6.58 -0.29
C SER A 249 -14.40 7.13 1.08
N MET A 250 -14.60 8.44 1.18
CA MET A 250 -15.03 9.10 2.42
C MET A 250 -16.40 8.60 2.87
N ASP A 251 -17.35 8.44 1.94
CA ASP A 251 -18.68 7.92 2.25
C ASP A 251 -18.59 6.49 2.78
N ILE A 252 -17.81 5.62 2.12
CA ILE A 252 -17.61 4.24 2.55
C ILE A 252 -16.96 4.19 3.94
N VAL A 253 -15.90 4.96 4.18
CA VAL A 253 -15.20 4.99 5.46
C VAL A 253 -16.11 5.56 6.56
N SER A 254 -16.89 6.60 6.29
CA SER A 254 -17.83 7.19 7.27
C SER A 254 -18.95 6.22 7.63
N GLN A 255 -19.49 5.49 6.64
CA GLN A 255 -20.47 4.42 6.89
C GLN A 255 -19.87 3.26 7.67
N PHE A 256 -18.62 2.89 7.36
CA PHE A 256 -17.90 1.87 8.11
C PHE A 256 -17.75 2.29 9.57
N LEU A 257 -17.24 3.49 9.85
CA LEU A 257 -17.02 3.99 11.22
C LEU A 257 -18.33 4.16 12.01
N SER A 258 -19.37 4.71 11.42
CA SER A 258 -20.68 4.89 12.09
C SER A 258 -21.37 3.56 12.44
N SER A 259 -21.09 2.48 11.68
CA SER A 259 -21.60 1.15 12.01
C SER A 259 -21.07 0.60 13.34
N PHE A 260 -19.91 1.08 13.82
CA PHE A 260 -19.35 0.72 15.13
C PHE A 260 -19.99 1.49 16.27
N GLU A 261 -20.18 2.79 16.11
CA GLU A 261 -20.85 3.62 17.12
C GLU A 261 -22.25 3.05 17.43
N HIS A 262 -22.97 2.61 16.39
CA HIS A 262 -24.27 1.94 16.57
C HIS A 262 -24.17 0.57 17.24
N LYS A 263 -23.17 -0.26 16.92
CA LYS A 263 -22.96 -1.56 17.61
C LYS A 263 -22.63 -1.35 19.10
N GLU A 264 -21.71 -0.45 19.43
CA GLU A 264 -21.35 -0.15 20.82
C GLU A 264 -22.54 0.41 21.61
N HIS A 265 -23.34 1.30 21.01
CA HIS A 265 -24.54 1.83 21.64
C HIS A 265 -25.63 0.76 21.86
N VAL A 266 -25.80 -0.17 20.93
CA VAL A 266 -26.76 -1.28 21.08
C VAL A 266 -26.30 -2.26 22.17
N ASP A 267 -25.03 -2.64 22.19
CA ASP A 267 -24.47 -3.55 23.21
C ASP A 267 -24.52 -2.92 24.60
N ALA A 268 -24.16 -1.63 24.73
CA ALA A 268 -24.28 -0.89 25.99
C ALA A 268 -25.74 -0.78 26.47
N ARG A 269 -26.69 -0.66 25.54
CA ARG A 269 -28.13 -0.61 25.87
C ARG A 269 -28.66 -1.98 26.29
N GLN A 270 -28.24 -3.06 25.63
CA GLN A 270 -28.58 -4.44 26.01
C GLN A 270 -28.00 -4.82 27.39
N LEU A 271 -26.74 -4.45 27.67
CA LEU A 271 -26.11 -4.63 28.98
C LEU A 271 -26.87 -3.87 30.08
N ARG A 272 -27.31 -2.63 29.82
CA ARG A 272 -28.14 -1.86 30.77
C ARG A 272 -29.50 -2.50 31.00
N VAL A 273 -30.16 -3.01 29.96
CA VAL A 273 -31.45 -3.70 30.09
C VAL A 273 -31.31 -5.00 30.89
N ALA A 274 -30.25 -5.78 30.67
CA ALA A 274 -29.95 -6.99 31.45
C ALA A 274 -29.65 -6.69 32.93
N ALA A 275 -28.93 -5.60 33.21
CA ALA A 275 -28.67 -5.13 34.57
C ALA A 275 -29.95 -4.62 35.28
N MET A 276 -30.86 -3.97 34.57
CA MET A 276 -32.15 -3.55 35.13
C MET A 276 -33.10 -4.73 35.37
N GLY A 277 -33.10 -5.74 34.49
CA GLY A 277 -33.90 -6.96 34.67
C GLY A 277 -33.47 -7.81 35.86
N THR A 278 -32.15 -7.89 36.13
CA THR A 278 -31.61 -8.60 37.30
C THR A 278 -31.91 -7.86 38.61
N ALA A 279 -31.83 -6.53 38.63
CA ALA A 279 -32.22 -5.72 39.78
C ALA A 279 -33.73 -5.81 40.10
N ALA A 280 -34.59 -5.86 39.08
CA ALA A 280 -36.03 -6.02 39.25
C ALA A 280 -36.43 -7.40 39.82
N MET A 281 -35.72 -8.48 39.43
CA MET A 281 -35.96 -9.81 40.00
C MET A 281 -35.47 -9.93 41.46
N ALA A 282 -34.39 -9.24 41.84
CA ALA A 282 -33.91 -9.19 43.22
C ALA A 282 -34.82 -8.36 44.15
N ALA A 283 -35.52 -7.35 43.62
CA ALA A 283 -36.48 -6.54 44.39
C ALA A 283 -37.85 -7.22 44.59
N ALA A 284 -38.20 -8.21 43.76
CA ALA A 284 -39.46 -8.96 43.86
C ALA A 284 -39.39 -10.19 44.79
N THR A 285 -38.25 -10.43 45.42
CA THR A 285 -38.00 -11.58 46.31
C THR A 285 -37.86 -11.21 47.79
N HIS A 286 -38.25 -9.99 48.18
CA HIS A 286 -38.29 -9.51 49.56
C HIS A 286 -39.69 -9.05 49.98
#